data_AF-A0A5B7X7G9-F1
#
_entry.id   AF-A0A5B7X7G9-F1
#
_cell.length_a   1.000
_cell.length_b   1.000
_cell.length_c   1.000
_cell.angle_alpha   90.00
_cell.angle_beta   90.00
_cell.angle_gamma   90.00
#
_symmetry.space_group_name_H-M   'P 1'
#
loop_
_entity.id
_entity.type
_entity.pdbx_description
1 polymer ?
#
loop_
_entity_poly.entity_id
_entity_poly.type
_entity_poly.pdbx_seq_one_letter_code
_entity_poly.pdbx_strand_id
1 'polypeptide(L)'
;MSFLKTKHEKKSFTITVVLHVLLILLLLFVGMQYLDPPPERGIAINFGTSDVGSGDVQPNEPVKAAPQPTTSPQVSQPKPVVEEVVTQETVDAPVVEKKAEKKPVVQEKVAEPKPVPPAPKPDPTPEKSTTDALSSILNGPRSEGTATGGEGNDNVAGDKGSRDGDPNASAYYGNGLGLDGDGNYRLGGRRALNKEKFVQDCNESGLVVVQIEVNQNGQVTKATPGVKGTTNSSSCLLDPARRAALATRFNSDANAPSRQVGTIIYNFKLSE
;
A
#
# COMPACT_ATOMS: atom_id res chain seq x y z
N MET A 1 52.23 -47.80 -27.54
CA MET A 1 53.07 -48.57 -26.60
C MET A 1 52.19 -49.12 -25.48
N SER A 2 52.52 -50.24 -24.84
CA SER A 2 51.78 -50.69 -23.65
C SER A 2 52.26 -49.92 -22.40
N PHE A 3 51.35 -49.19 -21.77
CA PHE A 3 51.66 -48.34 -20.60
C PHE A 3 51.72 -49.10 -19.27
N LEU A 4 51.23 -50.35 -19.22
CA LEU A 4 51.20 -51.19 -18.02
C LEU A 4 51.88 -52.53 -18.33
N LYS A 5 53.13 -52.67 -17.88
CA LYS A 5 54.02 -53.80 -18.18
C LYS A 5 53.91 -54.89 -17.10
N THR A 6 53.89 -54.52 -15.82
CA THR A 6 53.89 -55.50 -14.72
C THR A 6 52.49 -55.92 -14.27
N LYS A 7 52.38 -57.11 -13.64
CA LYS A 7 51.13 -57.60 -13.04
C LYS A 7 50.66 -56.70 -11.89
N HIS A 8 51.58 -56.01 -11.22
CA HIS A 8 51.30 -55.07 -10.13
C HIS A 8 50.79 -53.73 -10.67
N GLU A 9 51.45 -53.14 -11.69
CA GLU A 9 50.95 -51.94 -12.38
C GLU A 9 49.50 -52.10 -12.86
N LYS A 10 49.19 -53.24 -13.51
CA LYS A 10 47.82 -53.53 -13.96
C LYS A 10 46.83 -53.58 -12.79
N LYS A 11 47.15 -54.29 -11.71
CA LYS A 11 46.30 -54.35 -10.52
C LYS A 11 46.10 -52.99 -9.86
N SER A 12 47.18 -52.24 -9.64
CA SER A 12 47.11 -50.90 -9.03
C SER A 12 46.29 -49.94 -9.88
N PHE A 13 46.46 -49.96 -11.21
CA PHE A 13 45.66 -49.15 -12.13
C PHE A 13 44.17 -49.54 -12.11
N THR A 14 43.83 -50.83 -12.08
CA THR A 14 42.44 -51.26 -11.93
C THR A 14 41.83 -50.79 -10.60
N ILE A 15 42.58 -50.89 -9.49
CA ILE A 15 42.12 -50.47 -8.17
C ILE A 15 41.90 -48.94 -8.12
N THR A 16 42.84 -48.14 -8.64
CA THR A 16 42.68 -46.68 -8.64
C THR A 16 41.51 -46.24 -9.53
N VAL A 17 41.34 -46.83 -10.72
CA VAL A 17 40.18 -46.55 -11.58
C VAL A 17 38.86 -46.88 -10.88
N VAL A 18 38.75 -48.07 -10.26
CA VAL A 18 37.54 -48.46 -9.52
C VAL A 18 37.24 -47.49 -8.37
N LEU A 19 38.27 -47.09 -7.61
CA LEU A 19 38.12 -46.15 -6.49
C LEU A 19 37.67 -44.76 -6.96
N HIS A 20 38.23 -44.24 -8.06
CA HIS A 20 37.82 -42.96 -8.62
C HIS A 20 36.40 -43.01 -9.19
N VAL A 21 36.00 -44.11 -9.86
CA VAL A 21 34.62 -44.30 -10.32
C VAL A 21 33.65 -44.34 -9.14
N LEU A 22 33.99 -45.04 -8.05
CA LEU A 22 33.17 -45.07 -6.82
C LEU A 22 33.04 -43.68 -6.18
N LEU A 23 34.14 -42.92 -6.14
CA LEU A 23 34.16 -41.57 -5.58
C LEU A 23 33.37 -40.58 -6.45
N ILE A 24 33.46 -40.68 -7.78
CA ILE A 24 32.65 -39.90 -8.72
C ILE A 24 31.16 -40.26 -8.56
N LEU A 25 30.80 -41.54 -8.47
CA LEU A 25 29.42 -41.96 -8.21
C LEU A 25 28.90 -41.40 -6.88
N LEU A 26 29.69 -41.47 -5.81
CA LEU A 26 29.34 -40.87 -4.51
C LEU A 26 29.11 -39.36 -4.63
N LEU A 27 29.99 -38.63 -5.32
CA LEU A 27 29.82 -37.20 -5.56
C LEU A 27 28.61 -36.87 -6.45
N LEU A 28 28.23 -37.74 -7.40
CA LEU A 28 27.01 -37.56 -8.18
C LEU A 28 25.74 -37.81 -7.34
N PHE A 29 25.71 -38.86 -6.52
CA PHE A 29 24.55 -39.18 -5.67
C PHE A 29 24.37 -38.22 -4.48
N VAL A 30 25.46 -37.63 -3.96
CA VAL A 30 25.42 -36.72 -2.80
C VAL A 30 25.49 -35.24 -3.21
N GLY A 31 26.30 -34.89 -4.21
CA GLY A 31 26.64 -33.51 -4.54
C GLY A 31 25.67 -32.78 -5.49
N MET A 32 24.77 -33.50 -6.18
CA MET A 32 23.81 -32.88 -7.11
C MET A 32 22.53 -32.33 -6.44
N GLN A 33 22.53 -32.14 -5.12
CA GLN A 33 21.38 -31.56 -4.38
C GLN A 33 21.38 -30.01 -4.35
N TYR A 34 21.97 -29.37 -5.36
CA TYR A 34 21.91 -27.92 -5.49
C TYR A 34 20.53 -27.52 -6.04
N LEU A 35 19.66 -27.03 -5.15
CA LEU A 35 18.40 -26.39 -5.55
C LEU A 35 18.73 -25.05 -6.21
N ASP A 36 18.74 -25.05 -7.54
CA ASP A 36 18.67 -23.84 -8.36
C ASP A 36 17.26 -23.76 -8.99
N PRO A 37 16.47 -22.71 -8.70
CA PRO A 37 16.78 -21.58 -7.82
C PRO A 37 16.77 -21.96 -6.32
N PRO A 38 17.49 -21.20 -5.47
CA PRO A 38 17.32 -21.28 -4.02
C PRO A 38 15.85 -21.10 -3.62
N PRO A 39 15.37 -21.75 -2.55
CA PRO A 39 13.97 -21.67 -2.14
C PRO A 39 13.54 -20.21 -1.99
N GLU A 40 12.55 -19.81 -2.80
CA GLU A 40 12.06 -18.44 -2.85
C GLU A 40 11.54 -18.07 -1.46
N ARG A 41 12.26 -17.16 -0.79
CA ARG A 41 11.79 -16.54 0.44
C ARG A 41 10.74 -15.48 0.10
N GLY A 42 9.60 -15.95 -0.41
CA GLY A 42 8.38 -15.17 -0.44
C GLY A 42 8.09 -14.69 0.97
N ILE A 43 7.99 -13.37 1.13
CA ILE A 43 7.50 -12.81 2.38
C ILE A 43 5.99 -12.98 2.32
N ALA A 44 5.45 -13.77 3.26
CA ALA A 44 4.01 -13.93 3.40
C ALA A 44 3.35 -12.55 3.47
N ILE A 45 2.24 -12.39 2.75
CA ILE A 45 1.46 -11.16 2.79
C ILE A 45 0.47 -11.22 3.96
N ASN A 46 0.21 -10.08 4.58
CA ASN A 46 -0.72 -9.97 5.69
C ASN A 46 -2.15 -10.41 5.29
N PHE A 47 -2.84 -11.09 6.20
CA PHE A 47 -4.24 -11.49 6.01
C PHE A 47 -5.17 -10.27 6.08
N GLY A 48 -6.10 -10.15 5.15
CA GLY A 48 -7.11 -9.10 5.21
C GLY A 48 -8.29 -9.34 4.29
N THR A 49 -9.34 -8.54 4.48
CA THR A 49 -10.60 -8.65 3.72
C THR A 49 -10.82 -7.51 2.72
N SER A 50 -10.02 -6.44 2.82
CA SER A 50 -10.06 -5.24 1.98
C SER A 50 -8.65 -4.73 1.61
N ASP A 51 -8.54 -3.93 0.53
CA ASP A 51 -7.27 -3.32 0.11
C ASP A 51 -6.83 -2.13 1.00
N VAL A 52 -7.74 -1.66 1.85
CA VAL A 52 -7.56 -0.56 2.81
C VAL A 52 -7.93 -1.05 4.21
N GLY A 53 -7.32 -0.44 5.23
CA GLY A 53 -7.60 -0.75 6.63
C GLY A 53 -6.82 0.11 7.61
N SER A 54 -7.25 0.12 8.86
CA SER A 54 -6.70 0.98 9.90
C SER A 54 -6.83 0.35 11.29
N GLY A 55 -5.70 0.18 11.97
CA GLY A 55 -5.62 -0.33 13.34
C GLY A 55 -4.40 -1.24 13.54
N ASP A 56 -4.09 -1.54 14.80
CA ASP A 56 -2.87 -2.28 15.20
C ASP A 56 -3.13 -3.76 15.56
N VAL A 57 -4.34 -4.28 15.34
CA VAL A 57 -4.76 -5.61 15.83
C VAL A 57 -5.39 -6.44 14.71
N GLN A 58 -4.66 -7.47 14.28
CA GLN A 58 -5.13 -8.44 13.30
C GLN A 58 -6.33 -9.24 13.82
N PRO A 59 -7.49 -9.20 13.12
CA PRO A 59 -8.60 -10.10 13.36
C PRO A 59 -8.28 -11.50 12.83
N ASN A 60 -8.42 -12.53 13.69
CA ASN A 60 -8.22 -13.94 13.30
C ASN A 60 -9.40 -14.54 12.51
N GLU A 61 -10.51 -13.81 12.43
CA GLU A 61 -11.69 -14.13 11.64
C GLU A 61 -11.98 -12.93 10.72
N PRO A 62 -12.56 -13.13 9.52
CA PRO A 62 -12.95 -12.03 8.66
C PRO A 62 -13.84 -11.03 9.41
N VAL A 63 -13.51 -9.75 9.28
CA VAL A 63 -14.25 -8.64 9.89
C VAL A 63 -15.59 -8.45 9.20
N LYS A 64 -16.62 -8.05 9.94
CA LYS A 64 -17.86 -7.59 9.31
C LYS A 64 -17.63 -6.21 8.67
N ALA A 65 -17.85 -6.08 7.38
CA ALA A 65 -17.87 -4.77 6.73
C ALA A 65 -19.00 -3.94 7.36
N ALA A 66 -18.65 -2.99 8.23
CA ALA A 66 -19.62 -2.27 9.05
C ALA A 66 -20.56 -1.44 8.16
N PRO A 67 -21.89 -1.66 8.19
CA PRO A 67 -22.83 -0.67 7.72
C PRO A 67 -22.62 0.61 8.55
N GLN A 68 -22.73 1.78 7.94
CA GLN A 68 -22.86 3.02 8.70
C GLN A 68 -23.99 2.88 9.74
N PRO A 69 -23.86 3.49 10.93
CA PRO A 69 -24.87 3.36 11.97
C PRO A 69 -26.21 3.90 11.48
N THR A 70 -27.16 2.99 11.26
CA THR A 70 -28.55 3.35 10.97
C THR A 70 -29.13 4.05 12.20
N THR A 71 -29.31 5.36 12.11
CA THR A 71 -30.06 6.11 13.12
C THR A 71 -31.49 5.59 13.17
N SER A 72 -31.82 4.90 14.25
CA SER A 72 -33.16 4.36 14.48
C SER A 72 -34.19 5.49 14.60
N PRO A 73 -35.39 5.36 13.98
CA PRO A 73 -36.43 6.38 14.08
C PRO A 73 -37.04 6.38 15.49
N GLN A 74 -36.77 7.43 16.27
CA GLN A 74 -37.39 7.61 17.58
C GLN A 74 -38.84 8.10 17.42
N VAL A 75 -39.79 7.26 17.83
CA VAL A 75 -41.22 7.59 17.83
C VAL A 75 -41.55 8.53 19.01
N SER A 76 -42.13 9.68 18.71
CA SER A 76 -42.99 10.41 19.64
C SER A 76 -44.03 11.23 18.87
N GLN A 77 -45.31 10.84 18.95
CA GLN A 77 -46.43 11.72 18.59
C GLN A 77 -46.53 12.89 19.59
N PRO A 78 -47.16 14.01 19.20
CA PRO A 78 -48.58 14.19 19.55
C PRO A 78 -49.51 14.37 18.33
N LYS A 79 -50.83 14.31 18.59
CA LYS A 79 -51.91 14.47 17.60
C LYS A 79 -52.12 15.93 17.16
N PRO A 80 -52.78 16.18 16.00
CA PRO A 80 -52.97 17.50 15.42
C PRO A 80 -54.22 18.23 15.93
N VAL A 81 -54.24 19.55 15.78
CA VAL A 81 -55.43 20.40 15.65
C VAL A 81 -55.24 21.29 14.40
N VAL A 82 -56.34 21.63 13.75
CA VAL A 82 -56.43 22.07 12.35
C VAL A 82 -56.82 23.55 12.23
N GLU A 83 -56.25 24.26 11.26
CA GLU A 83 -56.85 25.27 10.35
C GLU A 83 -55.73 25.67 9.35
N GLU A 84 -55.84 25.44 8.03
CA GLU A 84 -56.56 26.24 7.00
C GLU A 84 -56.04 27.70 6.86
N VAL A 85 -55.75 28.27 5.67
CA VAL A 85 -55.62 27.74 4.28
C VAL A 85 -55.01 28.83 3.35
N VAL A 86 -54.12 28.49 2.39
CA VAL A 86 -53.90 29.13 1.03
C VAL A 86 -53.43 30.65 0.97
N THR A 87 -52.66 31.23 0.02
CA THR A 87 -52.06 30.97 -1.34
C THR A 87 -50.63 31.59 -1.39
N GLN A 88 -49.62 31.12 -2.16
CA GLN A 88 -49.29 31.43 -3.58
C GLN A 88 -49.20 32.95 -3.92
N GLU A 89 -48.04 33.52 -4.35
CA GLU A 89 -47.63 33.68 -5.78
C GLU A 89 -46.25 34.40 -5.97
N THR A 90 -45.81 34.48 -7.24
CA THR A 90 -44.52 34.86 -7.90
C THR A 90 -44.08 36.38 -7.83
N VAL A 91 -42.85 36.90 -8.17
CA VAL A 91 -41.48 36.43 -8.55
C VAL A 91 -40.41 37.59 -8.57
N ASP A 92 -39.11 37.26 -8.46
CA ASP A 92 -37.80 37.92 -8.82
C ASP A 92 -37.32 39.39 -8.58
N ALA A 93 -35.99 39.46 -8.34
CA ALA A 93 -34.93 40.44 -8.74
C ALA A 93 -34.93 41.94 -8.31
N PRO A 94 -33.81 42.45 -7.72
CA PRO A 94 -33.56 43.89 -7.47
C PRO A 94 -32.37 44.51 -8.26
N VAL A 95 -32.44 45.82 -8.57
CA VAL A 95 -31.29 46.62 -9.06
C VAL A 95 -31.20 48.02 -8.41
N VAL A 96 -30.15 48.19 -7.58
CA VAL A 96 -29.25 49.37 -7.40
C VAL A 96 -29.79 50.82 -7.35
N GLU A 97 -29.74 51.37 -6.12
CA GLU A 97 -29.32 52.72 -5.65
C GLU A 97 -29.96 54.07 -6.11
N LYS A 98 -29.66 55.11 -5.32
CA LYS A 98 -30.42 56.38 -5.15
C LYS A 98 -29.63 57.64 -5.59
N LYS A 99 -30.36 58.71 -6.00
CA LYS A 99 -30.00 60.10 -5.64
C LYS A 99 -31.24 61.04 -5.59
N ALA A 100 -31.11 62.14 -4.84
CA ALA A 100 -32.09 63.14 -4.37
C ALA A 100 -32.99 63.84 -5.44
N GLU A 101 -34.02 64.66 -5.17
CA GLU A 101 -34.20 65.71 -4.12
C GLU A 101 -35.69 66.26 -3.98
N LYS A 102 -36.02 66.92 -2.84
CA LYS A 102 -37.06 68.00 -2.59
C LYS A 102 -38.62 67.78 -2.53
N LYS A 103 -39.16 67.85 -1.28
CA LYS A 103 -40.36 68.55 -0.67
C LYS A 103 -41.50 69.22 -1.51
N PRO A 104 -42.69 69.57 -0.93
CA PRO A 104 -43.49 68.99 0.20
C PRO A 104 -45.06 69.01 0.01
N VAL A 105 -45.84 68.52 1.01
CA VAL A 105 -47.20 68.97 1.51
C VAL A 105 -48.19 67.82 1.90
N VAL A 106 -48.34 67.62 3.22
CA VAL A 106 -49.53 67.45 4.11
C VAL A 106 -50.78 66.60 3.72
N GLN A 107 -51.05 65.49 4.46
CA GLN A 107 -52.24 65.20 5.31
C GLN A 107 -52.45 63.67 5.63
N GLU A 108 -52.25 63.34 6.89
CA GLU A 108 -52.86 62.31 7.77
C GLU A 108 -53.90 61.28 7.23
N LYS A 109 -53.61 59.96 7.33
CA LYS A 109 -54.48 58.94 7.99
C LYS A 109 -53.93 57.48 8.04
N VAL A 110 -54.22 56.82 9.17
CA VAL A 110 -54.35 55.35 9.43
C VAL A 110 -53.10 54.46 9.28
N ALA A 111 -52.99 53.46 10.15
CA ALA A 111 -51.89 52.51 10.26
C ALA A 111 -52.35 51.07 9.95
N GLU A 112 -51.48 50.28 9.30
CA GLU A 112 -51.47 48.80 9.33
C GLU A 112 -50.05 48.27 8.94
N PRO A 113 -49.71 46.99 9.22
CA PRO A 113 -48.32 46.52 9.32
C PRO A 113 -47.67 45.99 8.02
N LYS A 114 -46.33 45.88 8.06
CA LYS A 114 -45.46 45.33 6.99
C LYS A 114 -45.64 43.82 6.76
N PRO A 115 -45.54 43.36 5.51
CA PRO A 115 -45.01 42.04 5.16
C PRO A 115 -43.49 42.08 4.92
N VAL A 116 -42.82 40.93 5.11
CA VAL A 116 -41.37 40.71 4.96
C VAL A 116 -41.12 39.79 3.75
N PRO A 117 -40.08 40.01 2.92
CA PRO A 117 -39.84 39.18 1.73
C PRO A 117 -39.37 37.75 2.09
N PRO A 118 -39.73 36.72 1.29
CA PRO A 118 -39.33 35.33 1.53
C PRO A 118 -37.87 35.06 1.13
N ALA A 119 -37.25 34.08 1.81
CA ALA A 119 -35.88 33.64 1.59
C ALA A 119 -35.72 32.70 0.37
N PRO A 120 -34.54 32.63 -0.27
CA PRO A 120 -34.29 31.77 -1.43
C PRO A 120 -34.24 30.27 -1.05
N LYS A 121 -34.64 29.41 -2.00
CA LYS A 121 -34.56 27.95 -1.88
C LYS A 121 -33.11 27.48 -2.05
N PRO A 122 -32.61 26.52 -1.25
CA PRO A 122 -31.31 25.91 -1.46
C PRO A 122 -31.35 24.86 -2.58
N ASP A 123 -30.21 24.71 -3.27
CA ASP A 123 -30.02 23.75 -4.37
C ASP A 123 -30.13 22.28 -3.91
N PRO A 124 -30.55 21.35 -4.80
CA PRO A 124 -30.63 19.94 -4.48
C PRO A 124 -29.24 19.30 -4.36
N THR A 125 -28.84 18.99 -3.12
CA THR A 125 -27.66 18.14 -2.85
C THR A 125 -27.85 16.74 -3.46
N PRO A 126 -26.79 16.09 -3.99
CA PRO A 126 -26.88 14.76 -4.57
C PRO A 126 -27.50 13.73 -3.61
N GLU A 127 -28.38 12.87 -4.13
CA GLU A 127 -29.03 11.84 -3.33
C GLU A 127 -28.02 10.85 -2.75
N LYS A 128 -28.16 10.55 -1.46
CA LYS A 128 -27.26 9.67 -0.67
C LYS A 128 -26.93 8.35 -1.37
N SER A 129 -27.91 7.78 -2.08
CA SER A 129 -27.78 6.59 -2.93
C SER A 129 -26.51 6.56 -3.79
N THR A 130 -26.13 7.69 -4.40
CA THR A 130 -24.93 7.79 -5.24
C THR A 130 -23.63 7.72 -4.43
N THR A 131 -23.64 8.24 -3.20
CA THR A 131 -22.49 8.22 -2.28
C THR A 131 -22.35 6.86 -1.60
N ASP A 132 -23.47 6.20 -1.31
CA ASP A 132 -23.51 4.84 -0.74
C ASP A 132 -23.02 3.80 -1.75
N ALA A 133 -23.34 3.97 -3.04
CA ALA A 133 -22.79 3.14 -4.12
C ALA A 133 -21.28 3.35 -4.30
N LEU A 134 -20.80 4.59 -4.30
CA LEU A 134 -19.37 4.91 -4.40
C LEU A 134 -18.55 4.39 -3.22
N SER A 135 -19.03 4.58 -1.98
CA SER A 135 -18.36 4.08 -0.77
C SER A 135 -18.34 2.54 -0.69
N SER A 136 -19.38 1.87 -1.17
CA SER A 136 -19.41 0.40 -1.29
C SER A 136 -18.46 -0.16 -2.36
N ILE A 137 -17.93 0.67 -3.27
CA ILE A 137 -16.90 0.29 -4.25
C ILE A 137 -15.50 0.59 -3.70
N LEU A 138 -15.33 1.74 -3.02
CA LEU A 138 -14.06 2.18 -2.43
C LEU A 138 -13.55 1.29 -1.29
N ASN A 139 -14.46 0.65 -0.54
CA ASN A 139 -14.11 -0.14 0.65
C ASN A 139 -14.01 -1.66 0.39
N GLY A 140 -14.06 -2.10 -0.87
CA GLY A 140 -14.02 -3.51 -1.25
C GLY A 140 -15.34 -4.28 -1.04
N PRO A 141 -15.39 -5.57 -1.44
CA PRO A 141 -16.61 -6.38 -1.35
C PRO A 141 -17.02 -6.62 0.11
N ARG A 142 -18.33 -6.53 0.39
CA ARG A 142 -18.93 -6.78 1.71
C ARG A 142 -18.45 -8.12 2.28
N SER A 143 -17.82 -8.05 3.45
CA SER A 143 -17.43 -9.23 4.23
C SER A 143 -18.49 -9.52 5.29
N GLU A 144 -19.10 -10.72 5.23
CA GLU A 144 -20.07 -11.25 6.20
C GLU A 144 -19.35 -11.86 7.42
N GLY A 145 -18.55 -11.03 8.07
CA GLY A 145 -17.73 -11.41 9.22
C GLY A 145 -18.43 -11.33 10.58
N THR A 146 -17.74 -11.86 11.59
CA THR A 146 -18.11 -11.84 13.02
C THR A 146 -17.20 -10.93 13.84
N ALA A 147 -15.94 -10.75 13.42
CA ALA A 147 -14.97 -9.93 14.13
C ALA A 147 -15.25 -8.43 14.01
N THR A 148 -14.86 -7.68 15.04
CA THR A 148 -14.91 -6.21 15.10
C THR A 148 -13.51 -5.65 15.27
N GLY A 149 -13.07 -4.77 14.37
CA GLY A 149 -11.73 -4.21 14.36
C GLY A 149 -11.21 -4.12 12.93
N GLY A 150 -9.89 -4.12 12.79
CA GLY A 150 -9.19 -4.09 11.52
C GLY A 150 -7.72 -3.77 11.74
N GLU A 151 -6.86 -4.36 10.90
CA GLU A 151 -5.44 -4.06 10.86
C GLU A 151 -5.14 -3.23 9.59
N GLY A 152 -4.21 -2.28 9.67
CA GLY A 152 -3.79 -1.53 8.50
C GLY A 152 -3.15 -0.18 8.79
N ASN A 153 -2.41 0.30 7.81
CA ASN A 153 -1.64 1.55 7.88
C ASN A 153 -2.28 2.74 7.13
N ASP A 154 -3.56 2.65 6.76
CA ASP A 154 -4.32 3.76 6.18
C ASP A 154 -5.17 4.48 7.25
N ASN A 155 -5.91 5.51 6.82
CA ASN A 155 -6.84 6.26 7.67
C ASN A 155 -8.32 5.83 7.46
N VAL A 156 -8.55 4.63 6.92
CA VAL A 156 -9.88 4.14 6.51
C VAL A 156 -10.16 2.82 7.23
N ALA A 157 -11.33 2.72 7.87
CA ALA A 157 -11.75 1.50 8.55
C ALA A 157 -11.85 0.32 7.58
N GLY A 158 -11.26 -0.80 7.96
CA GLY A 158 -11.13 -2.00 7.14
C GLY A 158 -10.00 -2.88 7.69
N ASP A 159 -9.85 -4.07 7.11
CA ASP A 159 -8.83 -5.04 7.49
C ASP A 159 -7.95 -5.32 6.27
N LYS A 160 -6.79 -4.68 6.24
CA LYS A 160 -5.97 -4.48 5.06
C LYS A 160 -5.15 -5.71 4.73
N GLY A 161 -5.34 -6.33 3.57
CA GLY A 161 -4.50 -7.47 3.18
C GLY A 161 -5.14 -8.37 2.14
N SER A 162 -4.66 -9.60 2.07
CA SER A 162 -5.22 -10.63 1.18
C SER A 162 -5.99 -11.68 1.96
N ARG A 163 -7.09 -12.19 1.38
CA ARG A 163 -7.82 -13.33 1.96
C ARG A 163 -6.98 -14.61 2.04
N ASP A 164 -5.96 -14.71 1.17
CA ASP A 164 -4.99 -15.81 1.13
C ASP A 164 -3.69 -15.46 1.89
N GLY A 165 -3.70 -14.39 2.70
CA GLY A 165 -2.57 -13.95 3.51
C GLY A 165 -2.40 -14.71 4.83
N ASP A 166 -1.26 -14.50 5.48
CA ASP A 166 -0.95 -15.01 6.82
C ASP A 166 -1.29 -13.93 7.87
N PRO A 167 -2.15 -14.20 8.87
CA PRO A 167 -2.45 -13.27 9.97
C PRO A 167 -1.22 -12.86 10.80
N ASN A 168 -0.11 -13.61 10.72
CA ASN A 168 1.13 -13.31 11.43
C ASN A 168 2.13 -12.51 10.57
N ALA A 169 1.83 -12.27 9.30
CA ALA A 169 2.68 -11.47 8.43
C ALA A 169 2.41 -9.98 8.61
N SER A 170 3.48 -9.17 8.72
CA SER A 170 3.39 -7.72 8.89
C SER A 170 3.49 -6.92 7.57
N ALA A 171 3.21 -7.56 6.43
CA ALA A 171 3.50 -7.00 5.10
C ALA A 171 2.28 -7.11 4.18
N TYR A 172 1.53 -6.02 3.99
CA TYR A 172 0.34 -5.98 3.13
C TYR A 172 0.60 -6.33 1.65
N TYR A 173 1.84 -6.18 1.19
CA TYR A 173 2.17 -6.25 -0.23
C TYR A 173 3.34 -7.20 -0.49
N GLY A 174 3.20 -8.00 -1.56
CA GLY A 174 4.17 -9.00 -1.95
C GLY A 174 5.52 -8.39 -2.32
N ASN A 175 6.55 -8.76 -1.58
CA ASN A 175 7.96 -8.42 -1.86
C ASN A 175 8.50 -9.29 -3.00
N GLY A 176 7.79 -9.31 -4.13
CA GLY A 176 8.15 -10.09 -5.32
C GLY A 176 9.48 -9.66 -5.92
N LEU A 177 10.04 -10.52 -6.77
CA LEU A 177 11.24 -10.19 -7.55
C LEU A 177 10.97 -8.96 -8.44
N GLY A 178 11.96 -8.08 -8.53
CA GLY A 178 11.91 -6.94 -9.45
C GLY A 178 11.91 -7.39 -10.92
N LEU A 179 11.29 -6.58 -11.78
CA LEU A 179 11.18 -6.83 -13.23
C LEU A 179 12.52 -6.76 -14.00
N ASP A 180 13.63 -6.54 -13.29
CA ASP A 180 14.98 -6.49 -13.87
C ASP A 180 15.75 -7.80 -13.73
N GLY A 181 15.28 -8.75 -12.92
CA GLY A 181 15.92 -10.06 -12.72
C GLY A 181 17.31 -10.02 -12.06
N ASP A 182 17.81 -8.85 -11.67
CA ASP A 182 19.17 -8.68 -11.14
C ASP A 182 19.31 -9.00 -9.64
N GLY A 183 18.20 -9.33 -8.96
CA GLY A 183 18.17 -9.73 -7.55
C GLY A 183 18.54 -8.64 -6.54
N ASN A 184 18.97 -7.45 -7.02
CA ASN A 184 19.43 -6.35 -6.18
C ASN A 184 18.28 -5.64 -5.43
N TYR A 185 17.03 -5.96 -5.73
CA TYR A 185 15.88 -5.50 -4.96
C TYR A 185 14.69 -6.47 -5.03
N ARG A 186 13.80 -6.35 -4.05
CA ARG A 186 12.51 -7.03 -3.96
C ARG A 186 11.42 -5.96 -3.90
N LEU A 187 10.77 -5.74 -5.02
CA LEU A 187 9.67 -4.80 -5.20
C LEU A 187 8.87 -5.26 -6.42
N GLY A 188 7.88 -6.14 -6.18
CA GLY A 188 7.12 -6.81 -7.25
C GLY A 188 6.42 -5.81 -8.18
N GLY A 189 6.32 -6.16 -9.47
CA GLY A 189 5.68 -5.32 -10.48
C GLY A 189 6.48 -4.07 -10.90
N ARG A 190 7.67 -3.84 -10.33
CA ARG A 190 8.48 -2.67 -10.65
C ARG A 190 9.88 -2.99 -11.19
N ARG A 191 10.36 -2.07 -12.02
CA ARG A 191 11.67 -1.94 -12.66
C ARG A 191 12.36 -0.70 -12.11
N ALA A 192 13.64 -0.80 -11.73
CA ALA A 192 14.43 0.35 -11.31
C ALA A 192 15.02 1.07 -12.54
N LEU A 193 14.54 2.28 -12.80
CA LEU A 193 14.94 3.15 -13.92
C LEU A 193 16.28 3.85 -13.67
N ASN A 194 16.58 4.22 -12.42
CA ASN A 194 17.88 4.74 -11.99
C ASN A 194 18.44 3.85 -10.88
N LYS A 195 19.73 3.52 -10.96
CA LYS A 195 20.48 2.72 -9.97
C LYS A 195 21.75 3.48 -9.58
N GLU A 196 21.54 4.63 -8.96
CA GLU A 196 22.62 5.54 -8.58
C GLU A 196 23.49 4.95 -7.47
N LYS A 197 24.81 5.05 -7.63
CA LYS A 197 25.79 4.47 -6.71
C LYS A 197 26.58 5.59 -6.06
N PHE A 198 26.47 5.69 -4.73
CA PHE A 198 27.36 6.52 -3.93
C PHE A 198 28.52 5.68 -3.44
N VAL A 199 29.75 6.16 -3.69
CA VAL A 199 30.96 5.55 -3.13
C VAL A 199 30.97 5.77 -1.61
N GLN A 200 31.45 4.76 -0.89
CA GLN A 200 31.68 4.81 0.56
C GLN A 200 33.10 5.31 0.85
N ASP A 201 33.24 6.23 1.80
CA ASP A 201 34.53 6.86 2.15
C ASP A 201 35.30 6.07 3.22
N CYS A 202 35.17 4.73 3.25
CA CYS A 202 35.83 3.86 4.23
C CYS A 202 36.24 2.49 3.66
N ASN A 203 37.25 1.91 4.31
CA ASN A 203 37.79 0.58 4.01
C ASN A 203 36.95 -0.55 4.63
N GLU A 204 35.63 -0.49 4.46
CA GLU A 204 34.71 -1.55 4.88
C GLU A 204 34.01 -2.22 3.69
N SER A 205 33.66 -3.49 3.86
CA SER A 205 32.85 -4.27 2.92
C SER A 205 31.72 -4.98 3.65
N GLY A 206 30.71 -5.39 2.88
CA GLY A 206 29.54 -6.08 3.41
C GLY A 206 28.29 -5.84 2.58
N LEU A 207 27.24 -6.60 2.90
CA LEU A 207 25.92 -6.47 2.32
C LEU A 207 25.05 -5.61 3.24
N VAL A 208 24.44 -4.55 2.70
CA VAL A 208 23.45 -3.71 3.40
C VAL A 208 22.09 -3.90 2.74
N VAL A 209 21.10 -4.31 3.53
CA VAL A 209 19.70 -4.34 3.10
C VAL A 209 19.01 -3.07 3.57
N VAL A 210 18.29 -2.43 2.66
CA VAL A 210 17.55 -1.19 2.88
C VAL A 210 16.08 -1.44 2.60
N GLN A 211 15.22 -1.32 3.62
CA GLN A 211 13.77 -1.31 3.40
C GLN A 211 13.36 0.03 2.80
N ILE A 212 12.52 -0.01 1.77
CA ILE A 212 12.05 1.17 1.03
C ILE A 212 10.52 1.24 1.01
N GLU A 213 9.98 2.45 0.97
CA GLU A 213 8.58 2.73 0.64
C GLU A 213 8.53 3.53 -0.66
N VAL A 214 7.74 3.08 -1.64
CA VAL A 214 7.68 3.63 -3.01
C VAL A 214 6.25 4.05 -3.35
N ASN A 215 6.07 5.24 -3.89
CA ASN A 215 4.75 5.73 -4.32
C ASN A 215 4.36 5.25 -5.73
N GLN A 216 3.10 5.45 -6.14
CA GLN A 216 2.62 5.12 -7.49
C GLN A 216 3.51 5.70 -8.61
N ASN A 217 4.06 6.90 -8.43
CA ASN A 217 4.96 7.57 -9.39
C ASN A 217 6.39 6.98 -9.49
N GLY A 218 6.69 5.92 -8.71
CA GLY A 218 7.97 5.23 -8.70
C GLY A 218 9.07 5.93 -7.89
N GLN A 219 8.73 6.93 -7.08
CA GLN A 219 9.69 7.61 -6.22
C GLN A 219 9.77 6.91 -4.86
N VAL A 220 11.00 6.66 -4.38
CA VAL A 220 11.24 6.18 -3.02
C VAL A 220 11.00 7.34 -2.04
N THR A 221 10.00 7.20 -1.18
CA THR A 221 9.59 8.24 -0.20
C THR A 221 10.27 8.05 1.15
N LYS A 222 10.74 6.83 1.45
CA LYS A 222 11.41 6.48 2.70
C LYS A 222 12.40 5.35 2.46
N ALA A 223 13.54 5.40 3.13
CA ALA A 223 14.57 4.37 3.11
C ALA A 223 15.13 4.13 4.52
N THR A 224 15.11 2.88 4.97
CA THR A 224 15.60 2.44 6.29
C THR A 224 16.69 1.38 6.07
N PRO A 225 17.98 1.74 6.19
CA PRO A 225 19.09 0.80 6.01
C PRO A 225 19.27 -0.06 7.27
N GLY A 226 19.97 -1.19 7.15
CA GLY A 226 20.34 -2.03 8.29
C GLY A 226 19.28 -3.05 8.71
N VAL A 227 18.28 -3.31 7.85
CA VAL A 227 17.24 -4.31 8.13
C VAL A 227 17.78 -5.74 7.94
N LYS A 228 16.95 -6.72 8.33
CA LYS A 228 17.27 -8.17 8.33
C LYS A 228 17.91 -8.61 7.00
N GLY A 229 19.08 -9.24 7.10
CA GLY A 229 19.91 -9.66 5.96
C GLY A 229 21.15 -8.79 5.76
N THR A 230 21.23 -7.62 6.39
CA THR A 230 22.46 -6.81 6.47
C THR A 230 23.57 -7.59 7.20
N THR A 231 24.78 -7.65 6.63
CA THR A 231 25.94 -8.32 7.23
C THR A 231 26.93 -7.36 7.90
N ASN A 232 26.92 -6.09 7.52
CA ASN A 232 27.70 -5.03 8.17
C ASN A 232 26.81 -3.80 8.35
N SER A 233 26.66 -3.35 9.60
CA SER A 233 25.79 -2.25 10.01
C SER A 233 26.55 -0.99 10.43
N SER A 234 27.78 -0.78 9.95
CA SER A 234 28.50 0.47 10.16
C SER A 234 27.83 1.65 9.45
N SER A 235 27.81 2.82 10.09
CA SER A 235 27.21 4.04 9.52
C SER A 235 27.78 4.38 8.13
N CYS A 236 29.08 4.15 7.93
CA CYS A 236 29.75 4.37 6.65
C CYS A 236 29.13 3.59 5.49
N LEU A 237 28.56 2.39 5.71
CA LEU A 237 27.85 1.65 4.66
C LEU A 237 26.34 1.94 4.66
N LEU A 238 25.74 2.18 5.82
CA LEU A 238 24.31 2.47 5.96
C LEU A 238 23.90 3.81 5.30
N ASP A 239 24.71 4.85 5.44
CA ASP A 239 24.41 6.19 4.92
C ASP A 239 24.48 6.32 3.38
N PRO A 240 25.52 5.84 2.66
CA PRO A 240 25.49 5.79 1.21
C PRO A 240 24.41 4.83 0.69
N ALA A 241 24.12 3.71 1.38
CA ALA A 241 23.02 2.82 1.00
C ALA A 241 21.64 3.52 1.13
N ARG A 242 21.41 4.29 2.21
CA ARG A 242 20.21 5.11 2.38
C ARG A 242 20.08 6.16 1.27
N ARG A 243 21.17 6.88 0.95
CA ARG A 243 21.19 7.89 -0.12
C ARG A 243 20.92 7.26 -1.49
N ALA A 244 21.57 6.14 -1.80
CA ALA A 244 21.36 5.39 -3.03
C ALA A 244 19.91 4.91 -3.17
N ALA A 245 19.31 4.44 -2.06
CA ALA A 245 17.92 4.00 -2.04
C ALA A 245 16.95 5.16 -2.29
N LEU A 246 17.17 6.34 -1.69
CA LEU A 246 16.35 7.53 -1.92
C LEU A 246 16.52 8.11 -3.34
N ALA A 247 17.70 7.99 -3.95
CA ALA A 247 17.97 8.40 -5.33
C ALA A 247 17.46 7.39 -6.38
N THR A 248 17.17 6.15 -5.96
CA THR A 248 16.62 5.11 -6.85
C THR A 248 15.21 5.50 -7.28
N ARG A 249 14.96 5.45 -8.59
CA ARG A 249 13.63 5.69 -9.17
C ARG A 249 13.15 4.46 -9.89
N PHE A 250 11.92 4.05 -9.61
CA PHE A 250 11.22 2.95 -10.27
C PHE A 250 10.28 3.46 -11.37
N ASN A 251 9.74 2.56 -12.18
CA ASN A 251 8.62 2.91 -13.05
C ASN A 251 7.39 3.32 -12.22
N SER A 252 6.58 4.18 -12.83
CA SER A 252 5.22 4.41 -12.36
C SER A 252 4.37 3.17 -12.55
N ASP A 253 3.46 2.93 -11.61
CA ASP A 253 2.41 1.93 -11.69
C ASP A 253 1.16 2.52 -11.06
N ALA A 254 0.08 2.62 -11.84
CA ALA A 254 -1.21 3.18 -11.43
C ALA A 254 -2.06 2.17 -10.66
N ASN A 255 -1.80 0.86 -10.83
CA ASN A 255 -2.46 -0.21 -10.10
C ASN A 255 -1.73 -0.53 -8.78
N ALA A 256 -0.50 -0.05 -8.61
CA ALA A 256 0.23 -0.20 -7.37
C ALA A 256 -0.42 0.61 -6.22
N PRO A 257 -0.23 0.18 -4.96
CA PRO A 257 -0.67 0.92 -3.79
C PRO A 257 -0.07 2.33 -3.70
N SER A 258 -0.74 3.20 -2.93
CA SER A 258 -0.26 4.54 -2.56
C SER A 258 1.14 4.53 -1.95
N ARG A 259 1.46 3.48 -1.17
CA ARG A 259 2.78 3.14 -0.63
C ARG A 259 3.04 1.65 -0.77
N GLN A 260 3.99 1.27 -1.62
CA GLN A 260 4.46 -0.09 -1.77
C GLN A 260 5.76 -0.28 -1.00
N VAL A 261 5.82 -1.28 -0.12
CA VAL A 261 7.02 -1.62 0.66
C VAL A 261 7.87 -2.62 -0.12
N GLY A 262 9.19 -2.50 -0.03
CA GLY A 262 10.14 -3.43 -0.61
C GLY A 262 11.52 -3.35 0.06
N THR A 263 12.52 -4.03 -0.50
CA THR A 263 13.91 -3.95 -0.05
C THR A 263 14.89 -3.79 -1.21
N ILE A 264 15.91 -2.94 -1.08
CA ILE A 264 17.09 -2.90 -1.95
C ILE A 264 18.28 -3.53 -1.21
N ILE A 265 19.14 -4.22 -1.94
CA ILE A 265 20.34 -4.93 -1.46
C ILE A 265 21.56 -4.26 -2.10
N TYR A 266 22.42 -3.67 -1.27
CA TYR A 266 23.71 -3.11 -1.69
C TYR A 266 24.83 -4.04 -1.25
N ASN A 267 25.77 -4.33 -2.15
CA ASN A 267 26.95 -5.14 -1.89
C ASN A 267 28.20 -4.26 -2.01
N PHE A 268 28.69 -3.78 -0.87
CA PHE A 268 29.92 -2.99 -0.78
C PHE A 268 31.12 -3.92 -0.79
N LYS A 269 32.01 -3.70 -1.75
CA LYS A 269 33.28 -4.42 -1.89
C LYS A 269 34.41 -3.42 -1.85
N LEU A 270 35.54 -3.83 -1.28
CA LEU A 270 36.80 -3.13 -1.48
C LEU A 270 37.28 -3.44 -2.90
N SER A 271 37.61 -2.40 -3.65
CA SER A 271 38.42 -2.53 -4.86
C SER A 271 39.87 -2.75 -4.46
N GLU A 272 40.53 -3.73 -5.09
CA GLU A 272 42.00 -3.82 -5.13
C GLU A 272 42.60 -2.68 -5.97
#